data_AF-A0A2N3ESE3-F1
#
_entry.id   AF-A0A2N3ESE3-F1
#
_cell.length_a   1.000
_cell.length_b   1.000
_cell.length_c   1.000
_cell.angle_alpha   90.00
_cell.angle_beta   90.00
_cell.angle_gamma   90.00
#
_symmetry.space_group_name_H-M   'P 1'
#
loop_
_entity.id
_entity.type
_entity.pdbx_description
1 polymer ?
#
loop_
_entity_poly.entity_id
_entity_poly.type
_entity_poly.pdbx_seq_one_letter_code
_entity_poly.pdbx_strand_id
1 'polypeptide(L)' 'VAGSAVFKGGSVDNPGVYGENIRAIRRAAEAATRAHD' A
#
# COMPACT_ATOMS: atom_id res chain seq x y z
N VAL A 1 6.83 2.32 9.86
CA VAL A 1 5.97 3.09 8.93
C VAL A 1 6.16 2.52 7.54
N ALA A 2 5.08 2.14 6.84
CA ALA A 2 5.12 1.54 5.49
C ALA A 2 5.54 2.53 4.37
N GLY A 3 6.28 3.58 4.71
CA GLY A 3 6.59 4.69 3.80
C GLY A 3 7.26 4.23 2.51
N SER A 4 8.29 3.38 2.59
CA SER A 4 8.97 2.86 1.40
C SER A 4 8.08 1.97 0.53
N ALA A 5 7.13 1.24 1.11
CA ALA A 5 6.19 0.41 0.36
C ALA A 5 5.18 1.25 -0.43
N VAL A 6 4.82 2.45 0.04
CA VAL A 6 3.97 3.38 -0.70
C VAL A 6 4.67 3.90 -1.96
N PHE A 7 5.96 4.24 -1.86
CA PHE A 7 6.69 4.87 -2.97
C PHE A 7 7.31 3.90 -3.97
N LYS A 8 7.40 2.60 -3.65
CA LYS A 8 8.06 1.62 -4.51
C LYS A 8 7.47 1.62 -5.92
N GLY A 9 8.32 1.92 -6.91
CA GLY A 9 7.97 1.90 -8.34
C GLY A 9 7.12 3.08 -8.82
N GLY A 10 6.72 4.00 -7.92
CA GLY A 10 6.04 5.22 -8.31
C GLY A 10 7.02 6.37 -8.55
N SER A 11 6.59 7.35 -9.33
CA SER A 11 7.35 8.55 -9.63
C SER A 11 6.42 9.73 -9.89
N VAL A 12 6.97 10.91 -10.17
CA VAL A 12 6.18 12.07 -10.60
C VAL A 12 5.50 11.81 -11.94
N ASP A 13 6.17 11.11 -12.85
CA ASP A 13 5.63 10.74 -14.16
C ASP A 13 4.63 9.56 -14.09
N ASN A 14 4.67 8.78 -13.00
CA ASN A 14 3.75 7.67 -12.76
C ASN A 14 3.17 7.70 -11.34
N PRO A 15 2.30 8.68 -11.02
CA PRO A 15 1.77 8.85 -9.67
C PRO A 15 0.70 7.80 -9.31
N GLY A 16 0.13 7.11 -10.30
CA GLY A 16 -0.91 6.09 -10.09
C GLY A 16 -0.46 4.92 -9.22
N VAL A 17 0.83 4.55 -9.32
CA VAL A 17 1.44 3.45 -8.55
C VAL A 17 1.35 3.71 -7.03
N TYR A 18 1.44 4.95 -6.58
CA TYR A 18 1.29 5.27 -5.15
C TYR A 18 -0.09 4.87 -4.63
N GLY A 19 -1.15 5.17 -5.39
CA GLY A 19 -2.52 4.80 -5.03
C GLY A 19 -2.75 3.29 -5.04
N GLU A 20 -2.14 2.57 -5.98
CA GLU A 20 -2.17 1.10 -6.02
C GLU A 20 -1.49 0.49 -4.79
N ASN A 21 -0.29 0.96 -4.47
CA ASN A 21 0.45 0.50 -3.29
C ASN A 21 -0.33 0.75 -2.00
N ILE A 22 -0.91 1.95 -1.84
CA ILE A 22 -1.75 2.29 -0.68
C ILE A 22 -2.95 1.34 -0.57
N ARG A 23 -3.65 1.06 -1.67
CA ARG A 23 -4.79 0.12 -1.67
C ARG A 23 -4.36 -1.30 -1.29
N ALA A 24 -3.22 -1.76 -1.79
CA ALA A 24 -2.68 -3.08 -1.46
C ALA A 24 -2.33 -3.19 0.03
N ILE A 25 -1.62 -2.19 0.58
CA ILE A 25 -1.27 -2.12 2.00
C ILE A 25 -2.53 -2.12 2.87
N ARG A 26 -3.55 -1.32 2.51
CA ARG A 26 -4.81 -1.29 3.26
C ARG A 26 -5.49 -2.67 3.28
N ARG A 27 -5.60 -3.33 2.13
CA ARG A 27 -6.19 -4.67 2.05
C ARG A 27 -5.42 -5.69 2.91
N ALA A 28 -4.09 -5.62 2.90
CA ALA A 28 -3.25 -6.49 3.72
C ALA A 28 -3.47 -6.24 5.22
N ALA A 29 -3.55 -4.97 5.64
CA ALA A 29 -3.84 -4.62 7.02
C ALA A 29 -5.23 -5.09 7.45
N GLU A 30 -6.27 -4.85 6.64
CA GLU A 30 -7.64 -5.32 6.88
C GLU A 30 -7.73 -6.86 6.96
N ALA A 31 -6.95 -7.57 6.16
CA ALA A 31 -6.88 -9.03 6.21
C ALA A 31 -6.17 -9.50 7.49
N ALA A 32 -5.06 -8.87 7.86
CA ALA A 32 -4.32 -9.20 9.08
C ALA A 32 -5.18 -8.99 10.33
N THR A 33 -5.91 -7.86 10.43
CA THR A 33 -6.82 -7.62 11.56
C THR A 33 -7.87 -8.72 11.68
N ARG A 34 -8.56 -9.07 10.58
CA ARG A 34 -9.61 -10.11 10.60
C ARG A 34 -9.10 -11.53 10.88
N ALA A 35 -7.81 -11.80 10.66
CA ALA A 35 -7.22 -13.10 10.97
C ALA A 35 -6.80 -13.25 12.44
N HIS A 36 -6.83 -12.15 13.20
CA HIS A 36 -6.51 -12.13 14.63
C HIS A 36 -7.76 -12.12 15.54
N ASP A 37 -8.96 -12.10 14.96
CA ASP A 37 -10.25 -12.31 15.64
C ASP A 37 -10.62 -13.80 15.66
#